data_AF-A0A960U7A0-F1
#
_entry.id   AF-A0A960U7A0-F1
#
_cell.length_a   1.000
_cell.length_b   1.000
_cell.length_c   1.000
_cell.angle_alpha   90.00
_cell.angle_beta   90.00
_cell.angle_gamma   90.00
#
_symmetry.space_group_name_H-M   'P 1'
#
loop_
_entity.id
_entity.type
_entity.pdbx_description
1 polymer ?
#
loop_
_entity_poly.entity_id
_entity_poly.type
_entity_poly.pdbx_seq_one_letter_code
_entity_poly.pdbx_strand_id
1 'polypeptide(L)'
;ISHDPDFLKGLCNKTFRLSSGSLENLNCSFEDYLQVYEEEKKGEVKAIKATKEKVDGRSSQNPDKKKQRKLEKDILTAEERIDTLEKEKSLLENDMADPDFYSSSQRDTILKRYEEIKPEIEKVISDWEALQLELEELKL
;
A
#
# COMPACT_ATOMS: atom_id res chain seq x y z
N ILE A 1 17.13 -1.65 17.27
CA ILE A 1 15.87 -1.20 17.91
C ILE A 1 15.90 0.32 17.85
N SER A 2 15.05 0.93 17.02
CA SER A 2 14.93 2.39 16.96
C SER A 2 13.91 2.85 18.00
N HIS A 3 14.29 3.86 18.79
CA HIS A 3 13.46 4.44 19.84
C HIS A 3 12.75 5.74 19.40
N ASP A 4 12.92 6.14 18.14
CA ASP A 4 12.35 7.36 17.59
C ASP A 4 10.93 7.08 17.06
N PRO A 5 9.87 7.65 17.68
CA PRO A 5 8.50 7.44 17.25
C PRO A 5 8.23 8.04 15.87
N ASP A 6 8.88 9.15 15.49
CA ASP A 6 8.67 9.80 14.20
C ASP A 6 9.32 9.03 13.06
N PHE A 7 10.37 8.27 13.33
CA PHE A 7 10.97 7.35 12.35
C PHE A 7 10.08 6.14 12.03
N LEU A 8 9.25 5.70 12.98
CA LEU A 8 8.33 4.58 12.79
C LEU A 8 7.03 5.00 12.10
N LYS A 9 6.77 6.32 12.01
CA LYS A 9 5.64 6.88 11.29
C LYS A 9 5.85 6.73 9.79
N GLY A 10 4.92 6.06 9.11
CA GLY A 10 4.99 5.79 7.67
C GLY A 10 5.90 4.64 7.21
N LEU A 11 6.79 4.09 8.04
CA LEU A 11 7.64 2.94 7.67
C LEU A 11 7.05 1.58 8.07
N CYS A 12 6.24 1.55 9.13
CA CYS A 12 5.69 0.32 9.69
C CYS A 12 4.25 0.05 9.22
N ASN A 13 4.09 -0.95 8.36
CA ASN A 13 2.80 -1.41 7.82
C ASN A 13 2.10 -2.49 8.68
N LYS A 14 2.77 -3.02 9.72
CA LYS A 14 2.24 -4.02 10.65
C LYS A 14 2.76 -3.78 12.06
N THR A 15 1.83 -3.67 13.01
CA THR A 15 2.15 -3.53 14.45
C THR A 15 1.78 -4.82 15.19
N PHE A 16 2.75 -5.36 15.94
CA PHE A 16 2.55 -6.50 16.82
C PHE A 16 2.70 -6.05 18.28
N ARG A 17 1.73 -6.38 19.13
CA ARG A 17 1.77 -6.12 20.58
C ARG A 17 2.11 -7.42 21.29
N LEU A 18 3.17 -7.39 22.09
CA LEU A 18 3.52 -8.51 22.98
C LEU A 18 2.99 -8.18 24.38
N SER A 19 2.03 -8.95 24.87
CA SER A 19 1.53 -8.83 26.24
C SER A 19 1.48 -10.20 26.89
N SER A 20 2.01 -10.30 28.12
CA SER A 20 1.88 -11.52 28.95
C SER A 20 2.37 -12.81 28.26
N GLY A 21 3.40 -12.71 27.41
CA GLY A 21 3.95 -13.84 26.65
C GLY A 21 3.17 -14.23 25.39
N SER A 22 2.08 -13.52 25.07
CA SER A 22 1.30 -13.73 23.84
C SER A 22 1.55 -12.61 22.84
N LEU A 23 1.85 -12.97 21.60
CA LEU A 23 2.07 -12.04 20.49
C LEU A 23 0.76 -11.82 19.75
N GLU A 24 0.20 -10.62 19.85
CA GLU A 24 -1.02 -10.22 19.19
C GLU A 24 -0.71 -9.35 17.97
N ASN A 25 -1.18 -9.77 16.79
CA ASN A 25 -1.05 -8.98 15.59
C ASN A 25 -2.22 -7.99 15.49
N LEU A 26 -1.95 -6.70 15.62
CA LEU A 26 -2.97 -5.67 15.61
C LEU A 26 -3.40 -5.25 14.20
N ASN A 27 -2.67 -5.68 13.14
CA ASN A 27 -2.95 -5.35 11.73
C ASN A 27 -3.30 -3.86 11.50
N CYS A 28 -2.70 -2.98 12.29
CA CYS A 28 -2.82 -1.53 12.23
C CYS A 28 -1.43 -0.89 12.12
N SER A 29 -1.37 0.36 11.63
CA SER A 29 -0.11 1.10 11.59
C SER A 29 0.32 1.48 13.01
N PHE A 30 1.57 1.88 13.13
CA PHE A 30 2.12 2.30 14.41
C PHE A 30 1.42 3.57 14.95
N GLU A 31 0.99 4.50 14.09
CA GLU A 31 0.21 5.68 14.49
C GLU A 31 -1.14 5.31 15.12
N ASP A 32 -1.88 4.41 14.48
CA ASP A 32 -3.17 3.92 14.99
C ASP A 32 -2.98 3.29 16.38
N TYR A 33 -1.91 2.51 16.56
CA TYR A 33 -1.56 1.91 17.86
C TYR A 33 -1.20 2.95 18.92
N LEU A 34 -0.39 3.97 18.58
CA LEU A 34 -0.03 5.03 19.53
C LEU A 34 -1.26 5.83 19.99
N GLN A 35 -2.20 6.12 19.09
CA GLN A 35 -3.43 6.80 19.44
C GLN A 35 -4.28 5.97 20.40
N VAL A 36 -4.47 4.67 20.09
CA VAL A 36 -5.18 3.74 20.98
C VAL A 36 -4.46 3.59 22.31
N TYR A 37 -3.12 3.53 22.33
CA TYR A 37 -2.34 3.38 23.55
C TYR A 37 -2.42 4.64 24.43
N GLU A 38 -2.38 5.85 23.85
CA GLU A 38 -2.60 7.09 24.59
C GLU A 38 -4.02 7.21 25.14
N GLU A 39 -5.02 6.73 24.39
CA GLU A 39 -6.41 6.63 24.82
C GLU A 39 -6.61 5.56 25.92
N GLU A 40 -5.95 4.40 25.82
CA GLU A 40 -5.90 3.34 26.85
C GLU A 40 -5.27 3.88 28.14
N LYS A 41 -4.14 4.60 28.04
CA LYS A 41 -3.44 5.16 29.21
C LYS A 41 -4.23 6.27 29.91
N LYS A 42 -4.99 7.06 29.16
CA LYS A 42 -5.97 8.04 29.71
C LYS A 42 -7.22 7.34 30.26
N GLY A 43 -7.58 6.18 29.71
CA GLY A 43 -8.72 5.35 30.10
C GLY A 43 -8.51 4.55 31.38
N GLU A 44 -7.31 4.01 31.63
CA GLU A 44 -6.97 3.25 32.85
C GLU A 44 -7.19 4.07 34.14
N VAL A 45 -6.95 5.39 34.09
CA VAL A 45 -7.19 6.29 35.22
C VAL A 45 -8.69 6.45 35.54
N LYS A 46 -9.56 6.24 34.55
CA LYS A 46 -11.03 6.29 34.70
C LYS A 46 -11.66 4.92 34.96
N ALA A 47 -11.00 3.83 34.57
CA ALA A 47 -11.55 2.48 34.56
C ALA A 47 -11.70 1.81 35.94
N ILE A 48 -11.03 2.31 36.99
CA ILE A 48 -11.20 1.76 38.36
C ILE A 48 -12.61 2.06 38.92
N LYS A 49 -13.33 3.07 38.41
CA LYS A 49 -14.61 3.52 38.99
C LYS A 49 -15.89 2.98 38.33
N ALA A 50 -15.82 2.29 37.20
CA ALA A 50 -17.02 1.92 36.43
C ALA A 50 -17.01 0.44 36.05
N THR A 51 -16.84 -0.45 37.02
CA THR A 51 -17.40 -1.79 36.93
C THR A 51 -18.93 -1.65 36.89
N LYS A 52 -19.58 -2.26 35.90
CA LYS A 52 -21.04 -2.22 35.60
C LYS A 52 -21.49 -1.02 34.75
N GLU A 53 -21.56 -1.22 33.45
CA GLU A 53 -22.82 -1.48 32.75
C GLU A 53 -22.57 -1.65 31.24
N LYS A 54 -23.42 -2.45 30.61
CA LYS A 54 -23.41 -2.84 29.19
C LYS A 54 -23.14 -1.67 28.24
N VAL A 55 -22.30 -1.89 27.24
CA VAL A 55 -22.50 -1.57 25.80
C VAL A 55 -21.26 -2.07 25.05
N ASP A 56 -21.33 -3.17 24.31
CA ASP A 56 -21.60 -3.14 22.88
C ASP A 56 -20.97 -1.92 22.18
N GLY A 57 -19.65 -1.97 22.02
CA GLY A 57 -18.86 -1.01 21.26
C GLY A 57 -18.44 -1.64 19.95
N ARG A 58 -19.43 -1.81 19.05
CA ARG A 58 -19.28 -2.06 17.61
C ARG A 58 -17.83 -1.94 17.12
N SER A 59 -17.25 -3.05 16.69
CA SER A 59 -16.35 -3.00 15.54
C SER A 59 -17.20 -2.53 14.36
N SER A 60 -17.45 -1.23 14.28
CA SER A 60 -17.80 -0.61 13.03
C SER A 60 -16.56 -0.79 12.20
N GLN A 61 -16.51 -1.89 11.45
CA GLN A 61 -15.70 -1.97 10.25
C GLN A 61 -16.15 -0.78 9.43
N ASN A 62 -15.50 0.36 9.63
CA ASN A 62 -15.86 1.57 8.92
C ASN A 62 -15.62 1.22 7.46
N PRO A 63 -16.68 1.06 6.64
CA PRO A 63 -16.55 0.51 5.30
C PRO A 63 -15.56 1.34 4.48
N ASP A 64 -15.46 2.62 4.81
CA ASP A 64 -14.53 3.57 4.23
C ASP A 64 -13.07 3.24 4.55
N LYS A 65 -12.72 2.88 5.80
CA LYS A 65 -11.35 2.42 6.14
C LYS A 65 -10.95 1.15 5.37
N LYS A 66 -11.90 0.25 5.11
CA LYS A 66 -11.64 -0.97 4.33
C LYS A 66 -11.44 -0.65 2.84
N LYS A 67 -12.21 0.30 2.30
CA LYS A 67 -12.06 0.81 0.94
C LYS A 67 -10.74 1.55 0.74
N GLN A 68 -10.35 2.43 1.66
CA GLN A 68 -9.04 3.12 1.63
C GLN A 68 -7.89 2.13 1.54
N ARG A 69 -7.84 1.14 2.45
CA ARG A 69 -6.80 0.10 2.44
C ARG A 69 -6.78 -0.74 1.17
N LYS A 70 -7.91 -0.84 0.47
CA LYS A 70 -7.99 -1.55 -0.82
C LYS A 70 -7.41 -0.68 -1.93
N LEU A 71 -7.86 0.57 -2.02
CA LEU A 71 -7.37 1.56 -2.99
C LEU A 71 -5.86 1.76 -2.87
N GLU A 72 -5.32 1.89 -1.66
CA GLU A 72 -3.88 2.01 -1.41
C GLU A 72 -3.08 0.79 -1.92
N LYS A 73 -3.65 -0.42 -1.81
CA LYS A 73 -3.02 -1.64 -2.37
C LYS A 73 -3.12 -1.70 -3.88
N ASP A 74 -4.26 -1.30 -4.43
CA ASP A 74 -4.50 -1.29 -5.87
C ASP A 74 -3.56 -0.26 -6.55
N ILE A 75 -3.36 0.90 -5.91
CA ILE A 75 -2.36 1.93 -6.28
C ILE A 75 -0.94 1.33 -6.30
N LEU A 76 -0.51 0.68 -5.20
CA LEU A 76 0.82 0.08 -5.13
C LEU A 76 1.01 -0.97 -6.23
N THR A 77 -0.02 -1.77 -6.51
CA THR A 77 0.02 -2.78 -7.58
C THR A 77 0.15 -2.13 -8.96
N ALA A 78 -0.54 -1.02 -9.19
CA ALA A 78 -0.42 -0.25 -10.44
C ALA A 78 0.98 0.35 -10.60
N GLU A 79 1.58 0.89 -9.53
CA GLU A 79 2.95 1.41 -9.52
C GLU A 79 3.98 0.32 -9.82
N GLU A 80 3.88 -0.84 -9.15
CA GLU A 80 4.72 -2.00 -9.44
C GLU A 80 4.55 -2.45 -10.90
N ARG A 81 3.32 -2.42 -11.43
CA ARG A 81 3.06 -2.78 -12.83
C ARG A 81 3.72 -1.79 -13.79
N ILE A 82 3.63 -0.49 -13.54
CA ILE A 82 4.31 0.54 -14.34
C ILE A 82 5.82 0.29 -14.35
N ASP A 83 6.44 0.13 -13.18
CA ASP A 83 7.89 -0.12 -13.07
C ASP A 83 8.32 -1.39 -13.82
N THR A 84 7.52 -2.48 -13.77
CA THR A 84 7.83 -3.69 -14.55
C THR A 84 7.75 -3.46 -16.07
N LEU A 85 6.74 -2.71 -16.53
CA LEU A 85 6.56 -2.41 -17.96
C LEU A 85 7.62 -1.43 -18.47
N GLU A 86 8.04 -0.46 -17.66
CA GLU A 86 9.13 0.45 -17.98
C GLU A 86 10.47 -0.25 -18.06
N LYS A 87 10.75 -1.19 -17.14
CA LYS A 87 11.94 -2.05 -17.21
C LYS A 87 11.92 -2.93 -18.46
N GLU A 88 10.78 -3.54 -18.77
CA GLU A 88 10.63 -4.33 -19.99
C GLU A 88 10.87 -3.48 -21.23
N LYS A 89 10.28 -2.28 -21.31
CA LYS A 89 10.53 -1.31 -22.37
C LYS A 89 12.02 -1.00 -22.52
N SER A 90 12.70 -0.71 -21.41
CA SER A 90 14.14 -0.38 -21.41
C SER A 90 14.99 -1.55 -21.89
N LEU A 91 14.66 -2.79 -21.51
CA LEU A 91 15.34 -3.99 -22.01
C LEU A 91 15.18 -4.14 -23.52
N LEU A 92 13.95 -3.98 -24.03
CA LEU A 92 13.70 -4.04 -25.48
C LEU A 92 14.43 -2.91 -26.22
N GLU A 93 14.49 -1.70 -25.65
CA GLU A 93 15.26 -0.58 -26.21
C GLU A 93 16.77 -0.87 -26.26
N ASN A 94 17.30 -1.56 -25.24
CA ASN A 94 18.69 -1.99 -25.23
C ASN A 94 18.96 -3.07 -26.28
N ASP A 95 18.05 -4.02 -26.45
CA ASP A 95 18.14 -5.04 -27.50
C ASP A 95 18.08 -4.40 -28.90
N MET A 96 17.22 -3.39 -29.09
CA MET A 96 17.13 -2.62 -30.33
C MET A 96 18.37 -1.76 -30.62
N ALA A 97 19.18 -1.44 -29.59
CA ALA A 97 20.40 -0.67 -29.75
C ALA A 97 21.58 -1.53 -30.26
N ASP A 98 21.44 -2.86 -30.26
CA ASP A 98 22.45 -3.76 -30.81
C ASP A 98 22.49 -3.67 -32.35
N PRO A 99 23.67 -3.45 -32.98
CA PRO A 99 23.81 -3.43 -34.44
C PRO A 99 23.30 -4.69 -35.16
N ASP A 100 23.39 -5.86 -34.52
CA ASP A 100 22.98 -7.14 -35.10
C ASP A 100 21.46 -7.41 -34.94
N PHE A 101 20.76 -6.61 -34.13
CA PHE A 101 19.33 -6.76 -33.84
C PHE A 101 18.46 -6.75 -35.11
N TYR A 102 18.74 -5.83 -36.03
CA TYR A 102 17.94 -5.69 -37.25
C TYR A 102 18.12 -6.86 -38.24
N SER A 103 19.13 -7.70 -38.02
CA SER A 103 19.36 -8.94 -38.78
C SER A 103 18.77 -10.18 -38.10
N SER A 104 18.26 -10.03 -36.87
CA SER A 104 17.71 -11.13 -36.06
C SER A 104 16.30 -11.51 -36.49
N SER A 105 15.97 -12.81 -36.40
CA SER A 105 14.61 -13.31 -36.60
C SER A 105 13.62 -12.88 -35.52
N GLN A 106 14.10 -12.35 -34.40
CA GLN A 106 13.29 -11.85 -33.27
C GLN A 106 12.94 -10.37 -33.40
N ARG A 107 13.41 -9.70 -34.45
CA ARG A 107 13.21 -8.25 -34.67
C ARG A 107 11.73 -7.86 -34.62
N ASP A 108 10.90 -8.54 -35.40
CA ASP A 108 9.48 -8.20 -35.50
C ASP A 108 8.71 -8.51 -34.21
N THR A 109 9.11 -9.53 -33.46
CA THR A 109 8.52 -9.84 -32.15
C THR A 109 8.87 -8.78 -31.11
N ILE A 110 10.11 -8.31 -31.08
CA ILE A 110 10.57 -7.29 -30.13
C ILE A 110 9.94 -5.93 -30.46
N LEU A 111 9.90 -5.54 -31.74
CA LEU A 111 9.24 -4.31 -32.17
C LEU A 111 7.76 -4.30 -31.84
N LYS A 112 7.06 -5.40 -32.10
CA LYS A 112 5.64 -5.53 -31.76
C LYS A 112 5.42 -5.40 -30.26
N ARG A 113 6.21 -6.09 -29.43
CA ARG A 113 6.10 -6.00 -27.97
C ARG A 113 6.37 -4.58 -27.47
N TYR A 114 7.36 -3.90 -28.05
CA TYR A 114 7.68 -2.50 -27.73
C TYR A 114 6.54 -1.54 -28.07
N GLU A 115 5.87 -1.75 -29.21
CA GLU A 115 4.68 -0.97 -29.59
C GLU A 115 3.47 -1.26 -28.68
N GLU A 116 3.32 -2.48 -28.17
CA GLU A 116 2.24 -2.87 -27.25
C GLU A 116 2.45 -2.35 -25.81
N ILE A 117 3.70 -2.26 -25.35
CA ILE A 117 4.00 -1.80 -23.99
C ILE A 117 3.65 -0.33 -23.79
N LYS A 118 3.81 0.52 -24.81
CA LYS A 118 3.48 1.96 -24.71
C LYS A 118 2.02 2.21 -24.30
N PRO A 119 1.00 1.71 -25.01
CA PRO A 119 -0.38 1.87 -24.60
C PRO A 119 -0.71 1.09 -23.33
N GLU A 120 0.01 0.01 -23.01
CA GLU A 120 -0.14 -0.70 -21.73
C GLU A 120 0.26 0.19 -20.55
N ILE A 121 1.41 0.88 -20.64
CA ILE A 121 1.86 1.85 -19.63
C ILE A 121 0.86 2.99 -19.50
N GLU A 122 0.45 3.61 -20.61
CA GLU A 122 -0.53 4.71 -20.60
C GLU A 122 -1.83 4.31 -19.91
N LYS A 123 -2.32 3.09 -20.18
CA LYS A 123 -3.52 2.56 -19.54
C LYS A 123 -3.34 2.40 -18.03
N VAL A 124 -2.24 1.78 -17.58
CA VAL A 124 -2.00 1.57 -16.15
C VAL A 124 -1.78 2.90 -15.42
N ILE A 125 -1.17 3.89 -16.06
CA ILE A 125 -1.07 5.25 -15.51
C ILE A 125 -2.46 5.85 -15.34
N SER A 126 -3.31 5.78 -16.37
CA SER A 126 -4.69 6.28 -16.27
C SER A 126 -5.49 5.58 -15.17
N ASP A 127 -5.32 4.27 -15.02
CA ASP A 127 -5.96 3.49 -13.95
C ASP A 127 -5.44 3.92 -12.57
N TRP A 128 -4.13 4.15 -12.43
CA TRP A 128 -3.51 4.66 -11.19
C TRP A 128 -4.03 6.06 -10.84
N GLU A 129 -4.14 6.97 -11.81
CA GLU A 129 -4.69 8.32 -11.60
C GLU A 129 -6.13 8.27 -11.11
N ALA A 130 -6.96 7.39 -11.70
CA ALA A 130 -8.33 7.20 -11.27
C ALA A 130 -8.42 6.65 -9.83
N LEU A 131 -7.56 5.69 -9.48
CA LEU A 131 -7.50 5.14 -8.12
C LEU A 131 -7.04 6.18 -7.09
N GLN A 132 -6.09 7.05 -7.46
CA GLN A 132 -5.65 8.16 -6.61
C GLN A 132 -6.77 9.16 -6.36
N LEU A 133 -7.52 9.52 -7.41
CA LEU A 133 -8.65 10.43 -7.30
C LEU A 133 -9.77 9.84 -6.43
N GLU A 134 -10.08 8.55 -6.59
CA GLU A 134 -11.05 7.85 -5.72
C GLU A 134 -10.58 7.82 -4.26
N LEU A 135 -9.28 7.65 -4.02
CA LEU A 135 -8.72 7.68 -2.67
C LEU A 135 -8.79 9.08 -2.04
N GLU A 136 -8.55 10.13 -2.82
CA GLU A 136 -8.65 11.52 -2.38
C GLU A 136 -10.11 11.90 -2.05
N GLU A 137 -11.05 11.57 -2.92
CA GLU A 137 -12.49 11.77 -2.68
C GLU A 137 -12.98 11.08 -1.41
N LEU A 138 -12.41 9.91 -1.08
CA LEU A 138 -12.78 9.15 0.11
C LEU A 138 -12.06 9.62 1.39
N LYS A 139 -11.09 10.54 1.26
CA LYS A 139 -10.39 11.20 2.38
C LYS A 139 -10.93 12.61 2.66
N LEU A 140 -11.66 13.22 1.73
CA LEU A 140 -12.42 14.47 1.87
C LEU A 140 -13.67 14.31 2.75
#